data_AF-A0A932WL25-F1
#
_entry.id   AF-A0A932WL25-F1
#
_cell.length_a   1.000
_cell.length_b   1.000
_cell.length_c   1.000
_cell.angle_alpha   90.00
_cell.angle_beta   90.00
_cell.angle_gamma   90.00
#
_symmetry.space_group_name_H-M   'P 1'
#
loop_
_entity.id
_entity.type
_entity.pdbx_description
1 polymer ?
#
loop_
_entity_poly.entity_id
_entity_poly.type
_entity_poly.pdbx_seq_one_letter_code
_entity_poly.pdbx_strand_id
1 'polypeptide(L)' 'RSFWGTDITRMPCSYRHCVTMFTEELPWLKGRDLERVMGGAVVDWLGWKRPAA' A
#
# COMPACT_ATOMS: atom_id res chain seq x y z
N ARG A 1 -10.29 -6.96 -5.19
CA ARG A 1 -8.86 -6.60 -5.24
C ARG A 1 -8.72 -5.19 -4.69
N SER A 2 -7.78 -4.98 -3.78
CA SER A 2 -7.60 -3.72 -3.05
C SER A 2 -6.18 -3.22 -3.27
N PHE A 3 -6.05 -1.93 -3.60
CA PHE A 3 -4.77 -1.27 -3.84
C PHE A 3 -4.70 -0.02 -2.96
N TRP A 4 -3.52 0.28 -2.41
CA TRP A 4 -3.27 1.53 -1.74
C TRP A 4 -2.84 2.61 -2.74
N GLY A 5 -3.32 3.83 -2.52
CA GLY A 5 -2.93 5.02 -3.25
C GLY A 5 -3.46 6.26 -2.52
N THR A 6 -2.71 7.35 -2.58
CA THR A 6 -3.11 8.63 -1.99
C THR A 6 -3.02 9.72 -3.04
N ASP A 7 -4.04 10.57 -3.09
CA ASP A 7 -3.99 11.81 -3.86
C ASP A 7 -3.17 12.85 -3.08
N ILE A 8 -1.86 12.62 -3.01
CA ILE A 8 -0.95 13.29 -2.06
C ILE A 8 -0.98 14.82 -2.18
N THR A 9 -1.25 15.35 -3.38
CA THR A 9 -1.30 16.79 -3.64
C THR A 9 -2.54 17.46 -3.03
N ARG A 10 -3.55 16.67 -2.64
CA ARG A 10 -4.78 17.13 -1.98
C ARG A 10 -4.83 16.79 -0.49
N MET A 11 -3.82 16.09 0.04
CA MET A 11 -3.81 15.70 1.45
C MET A 11 -3.34 16.86 2.34
N PRO A 12 -3.97 17.09 3.51
CA PRO A 12 -3.52 18.07 4.49
C PRO A 12 -2.34 17.58 5.33
N CYS A 13 -1.80 16.39 5.06
CA CYS A 13 -0.75 15.75 5.83
C CYS A 13 0.38 15.22 4.95
N SER A 14 1.49 14.83 5.57
CA SER A 14 2.64 14.28 4.86
C SER A 14 2.34 12.90 4.27
N TYR A 15 3.08 12.53 3.22
CA TYR A 15 3.03 11.19 2.63
C TYR A 15 3.23 10.09 3.67
N ARG A 16 4.13 10.31 4.63
CA ARG A 16 4.37 9.38 5.73
C ARG A 16 3.11 9.13 6.55
N HIS A 17 2.36 10.17 6.90
CA HIS A 17 1.10 9.98 7.63
C HIS A 17 0.08 9.16 6.82
N CYS A 18 -0.02 9.36 5.51
CA CYS A 18 -0.88 8.54 4.64
C CYS A 18 -0.48 7.06 4.63
N VAL A 19 0.83 6.75 4.67
CA VAL A 19 1.34 5.38 4.73
C VAL A 19 1.09 4.77 6.10
N THR A 20 1.45 5.47 7.18
CA THR A 20 1.34 5.03 8.58
C THR A 20 -0.10 4.63 8.94
N MET A 21 -1.12 5.35 8.43
CA MET A 21 -2.52 4.95 8.60
C MET A 21 -2.76 3.48 8.23
N PHE A 22 -2.13 2.97 7.17
CA PHE A 22 -2.33 1.59 6.72
C PHE A 22 -1.31 0.61 7.30
N THR A 23 -0.07 1.04 7.54
CA THR A 23 1.01 0.14 7.98
C THR A 23 1.11 -0.01 9.48
N GLU A 24 0.58 0.94 10.27
CA GLU A 24 0.76 1.00 11.72
C GLU A 24 -0.58 1.11 12.46
N GLU A 25 -1.53 1.91 11.96
CA GLU A 25 -2.77 2.24 12.69
C GLU A 25 -3.93 1.26 12.43
N LEU A 26 -3.81 0.32 11.48
CA LEU A 26 -4.82 -0.70 11.18
C LEU A 26 -4.35 -2.08 11.68
N PRO A 27 -4.55 -2.45 12.96
CA PRO A 27 -4.00 -3.69 13.54
C PRO A 27 -4.54 -4.99 12.91
N TRP A 28 -5.65 -4.90 12.18
CA TRP A 28 -6.23 -6.02 11.43
C TRP A 28 -5.59 -6.20 10.05
N LEU A 29 -5.00 -5.15 9.47
CA LEU A 29 -4.34 -5.19 8.16
C LEU A 29 -2.85 -5.48 8.35
N LYS A 30 -2.48 -6.77 8.26
CA LYS A 30 -1.12 -7.22 8.58
C LYS A 30 -0.66 -8.39 7.71
N GLY A 31 0.64 -8.67 7.77
CA GLY A 31 1.26 -9.77 7.03
C GLY A 31 1.02 -9.66 5.53
N ARG A 32 0.68 -10.79 4.90
CA ARG A 32 0.48 -10.87 3.44
C ARG A 32 -0.60 -9.92 2.92
N ASP A 33 -1.66 -9.67 3.69
CA ASP A 33 -2.74 -8.79 3.23
C ASP A 33 -2.27 -7.33 3.15
N LEU A 34 -1.48 -6.89 4.13
CA LEU A 34 -0.84 -5.57 4.11
C LEU A 34 0.14 -5.46 2.93
N GLU A 35 1.02 -6.44 2.75
CA GLU A 35 1.98 -6.48 1.63
C GLU A 35 1.28 -6.39 0.27
N ARG A 36 0.14 -7.06 0.12
CA ARG A 36 -0.67 -6.99 -1.10
C ARG A 36 -1.29 -5.62 -1.29
N VAL A 37 -1.93 -5.06 -0.26
CA VAL A 37 -2.58 -3.75 -0.35
C VAL A 37 -1.54 -2.65 -0.66
N MET A 38 -0.39 -2.68 -0.01
CA MET A 38 0.64 -1.62 -0.13
C MET A 38 1.50 -1.71 -1.40
N GLY A 39 1.27 -2.70 -2.28
CA GLY A 39 1.95 -2.73 -3.58
C GLY A 39 1.89 -4.07 -4.30
N GLY A 40 1.82 -5.19 -3.57
CA GLY A 40 1.83 -6.51 -4.17
C GLY A 40 0.69 -6.72 -5.17
N ALA A 41 -0.52 -6.30 -4.82
CA ALA A 41 -1.70 -6.51 -5.65
C ALA A 41 -1.69 -5.65 -6.93
N VAL A 42 -1.14 -4.43 -6.89
CA VAL A 42 -1.04 -3.59 -8.11
C VAL A 42 0.04 -4.12 -9.07
N VAL A 43 1.16 -4.63 -8.54
CA VAL A 43 2.19 -5.31 -9.34
C VAL A 43 1.60 -6.52 -10.09
N ASP A 44 0.85 -7.37 -9.39
CA ASP A 44 0.19 -8.54 -10.01
C ASP A 44 -0.85 -8.10 -11.06
N TRP A 45 -1.61 -7.05 -10.77
CA TRP A 45 -2.65 -6.56 -11.66
C TRP A 45 -2.10 -5.95 -12.95
N LEU A 46 -0.98 -5.23 -12.86
CA LEU A 46 -0.29 -4.65 -14.02
C LEU A 46 0.59 -5.67 -14.77
N GLY A 47 0.75 -6.89 -14.24
CA GLY A 47 1.63 -7.91 -14.81
C GLY A 47 3.12 -7.53 -14.76
N TRP A 48 3.53 -6.71 -13.79
CA TRP A 48 4.91 -6.28 -13.65
C TRP A 48 5.81 -7.41 -13.12
N LYS A 49 7.01 -7.53 -13.68
CA LYS A 49 8.01 -8.50 -13.21
C LYS A 49 8.51 -8.09 -11.83
N ARG A 50 8.44 -9.03 -10.87
CA ARG A 50 9.07 -8.86 -9.56
C ARG A 50 10.58 -9.11 -9.67
N PRO A 51 11.42 -8.35 -8.97
CA PRO A 51 12.82 -8.72 -8.79
C PRO A 51 12.92 -10.14 -8.20
N ALA A 52 13.98 -10.87 -8.55
CA ALA A 52 14.31 -12.09 -7.83
C ALA A 52 14.58 -11.74 -6.35
N ALA A 53 14.08 -12.58 -5.44
CA ALA A 53 14.26 -12.43 -4.01
C ALA A 53 15.70 -12.71 -3.57
#